data_AF-A0A6N6JV01-F1
#
_entry.id   AF-A0A6N6JV01-F1
#
_cell.length_a   1.000
_cell.length_b   1.000
_cell.length_c   1.000
_cell.angle_alpha   90.00
_cell.angle_beta   90.00
_cell.angle_gamma   90.00
#
_symmetry.space_group_name_H-M   'P 1'
#
loop_
_entity.id
_entity.type
_entity.pdbx_description
1 polymer ?
#
loop_
_entity_poly.entity_id
_entity_poly.type
_entity_poly.pdbx_seq_one_letter_code
_entity_poly.pdbx_strand_id
1 'polypeptide(L)'
;MYLLESQGTEEGALKKFLSDRGITAPVYKGGLSGYDGDNGLPFTYVIGVDGTVVFEGRGDYHSVVKSEMAKIKYPGLGKLEVAKGLEKAAMSFVEKQFAKAIEDCNKVIEKGKDEAAVEDAKFIIDRCNAEGAKIRANVDKAKEEKRYLDAFAGLETLAVGFKGMELGDAAAAELKELKKDKEVKREVDAATALQRLIESQKTVKSKTDRAKQLRDFAKKNDGTRAAEDAKTLADQIEAG
;
A
#
# COMPACT_ATOMS: atom_id res chain seq x y z
N MET A 1 -37.69 -26.37 -5.94
CA MET A 1 -37.73 -26.05 -7.39
C MET A 1 -36.50 -25.22 -7.67
N TYR A 2 -35.64 -25.64 -8.61
CA TYR A 2 -34.35 -24.97 -8.86
C TYR A 2 -34.33 -24.40 -10.27
N LEU A 3 -33.81 -23.18 -10.42
CA LEU A 3 -33.63 -22.48 -11.69
C LEU A 3 -32.24 -22.80 -12.24
N LEU A 4 -32.17 -23.23 -13.50
CA LEU A 4 -30.92 -23.30 -14.25
C LEU A 4 -30.74 -22.02 -15.08
N GLU A 5 -29.76 -21.20 -14.70
CA GLU A 5 -29.41 -19.96 -15.42
C GLU A 5 -28.10 -20.12 -16.19
N SER A 6 -28.07 -19.67 -17.44
CA SER A 6 -26.85 -19.60 -18.25
C SER A 6 -26.67 -18.19 -18.82
N GLN A 7 -25.72 -17.44 -18.27
CA GLN A 7 -25.40 -16.10 -18.76
C GLN A 7 -24.65 -16.16 -20.09
N GLY A 8 -25.02 -15.29 -21.03
CA GLY A 8 -24.40 -15.21 -22.36
C GLY A 8 -24.86 -16.29 -23.36
N THR A 9 -25.80 -17.15 -23.00
CA THR A 9 -26.45 -18.09 -23.93
C THR A 9 -27.93 -17.75 -24.03
N GLU A 10 -28.43 -17.46 -25.23
CA GLU A 10 -29.86 -17.22 -25.43
C GLU A 10 -30.70 -18.41 -24.96
N GLU A 11 -31.85 -18.13 -24.36
CA GLU A 11 -32.71 -19.16 -23.76
C GLU A 11 -33.08 -20.28 -24.75
N GLY A 12 -33.27 -19.95 -26.02
CA GLY A 12 -33.53 -20.93 -27.08
C GLY A 12 -32.37 -21.92 -27.31
N ALA A 13 -31.13 -21.43 -27.26
CA ALA A 13 -29.94 -22.27 -27.39
C ALA A 13 -29.72 -23.16 -26.17
N LEU A 14 -29.99 -22.64 -24.97
CA LEU A 14 -29.95 -23.41 -23.72
C LEU A 14 -31.02 -24.50 -23.71
N LYS A 15 -32.25 -24.18 -24.13
CA LYS A 15 -33.35 -25.16 -24.27
C LYS A 15 -32.95 -26.30 -25.20
N LYS A 16 -32.38 -25.97 -26.37
CA LYS A 16 -31.92 -26.98 -27.33
C LYS A 16 -30.82 -27.86 -26.74
N PHE A 17 -29.82 -27.26 -26.09
CA PHE A 17 -28.71 -27.98 -25.45
C PHE A 17 -29.20 -29.01 -24.42
N LEU A 18 -30.16 -28.63 -23.58
CA LEU A 18 -30.74 -29.51 -22.56
C LEU A 18 -31.52 -30.66 -23.21
N SER A 19 -32.34 -30.34 -24.22
CA SER A 19 -33.12 -31.33 -24.97
C SER A 19 -32.23 -32.35 -25.69
N ASP A 20 -31.18 -31.90 -26.37
CA ASP A 20 -30.26 -32.78 -27.11
C ASP A 20 -29.55 -33.79 -26.19
N ARG A 21 -29.45 -33.50 -24.89
CA ARG A 21 -28.81 -34.34 -23.88
C ARG A 21 -29.79 -35.08 -22.97
N GLY A 22 -31.09 -35.00 -23.25
CA GLY A 22 -32.13 -35.63 -22.43
C GLY A 22 -32.20 -35.09 -21.00
N ILE A 23 -31.71 -33.87 -20.76
CA ILE A 23 -31.72 -33.23 -19.43
C ILE A 23 -33.04 -32.49 -19.27
N THR A 24 -33.81 -32.84 -18.23
CA THR A 24 -35.07 -32.15 -17.89
C THR A 24 -34.83 -31.17 -16.75
N ALA A 25 -34.92 -29.86 -17.03
CA ALA A 25 -34.85 -28.81 -16.03
C ALA A 25 -36.26 -28.21 -15.80
N PRO A 26 -36.74 -28.09 -14.56
CA PRO A 26 -38.11 -27.64 -14.28
C PRO A 26 -38.34 -26.15 -14.58
N VAL A 27 -37.30 -25.31 -14.46
CA VAL A 27 -37.28 -23.90 -14.89
C VAL A 27 -35.87 -23.58 -15.39
N TYR A 28 -35.74 -22.97 -16.57
CA TYR A 28 -34.46 -22.51 -17.11
C TYR A 28 -34.60 -21.13 -17.73
N LYS A 29 -33.52 -20.34 -17.73
CA LYS A 29 -33.44 -19.00 -18.34
C LYS A 29 -32.07 -18.80 -19.00
N GLY A 30 -32.07 -18.26 -20.21
CA GLY A 30 -30.84 -17.88 -20.93
C GLY A 30 -30.84 -16.39 -21.28
N GLY A 31 -29.68 -15.76 -21.21
CA GLY A 31 -29.48 -14.32 -21.42
C GLY A 31 -28.83 -13.64 -20.22
N LEU A 32 -28.71 -12.31 -20.25
CA LEU A 32 -28.39 -11.50 -19.07
C LEU A 32 -29.65 -11.42 -18.19
N SER A 33 -29.55 -11.77 -16.91
CA SER A 33 -30.68 -11.60 -15.98
C SER A 33 -30.99 -10.11 -15.83
N GLY A 34 -32.21 -9.73 -16.18
CA GLY A 34 -32.86 -8.52 -15.71
C GLY A 34 -34.23 -8.92 -15.20
N TYR A 35 -34.45 -8.87 -13.89
CA TYR A 35 -35.76 -8.56 -13.34
C TYR A 35 -35.82 -7.04 -13.15
N ASP A 36 -37.00 -6.42 -13.12
CA ASP A 36 -37.09 -4.99 -12.81
C ASP A 36 -36.52 -4.73 -11.40
N GLY A 37 -35.37 -4.04 -11.34
CA GLY A 37 -34.56 -3.83 -10.12
C GLY A 37 -33.27 -4.65 -10.05
N ASP A 38 -33.07 -5.64 -10.92
CA ASP A 38 -31.81 -6.37 -11.07
C ASP A 38 -30.83 -5.56 -11.93
N ASN A 39 -30.00 -4.75 -11.26
CA ASN A 39 -29.00 -3.93 -11.90
C ASN A 39 -27.57 -4.55 -11.88
N GLY A 40 -27.40 -5.83 -11.52
CA GLY A 40 -26.20 -6.68 -11.66
C GLY A 40 -24.88 -6.20 -11.00
N LEU A 41 -24.26 -6.90 -10.04
CA LEU A 41 -23.04 -6.50 -9.27
C LEU A 41 -21.91 -5.71 -10.04
N PRO A 42 -21.14 -4.81 -9.38
CA PRO A 42 -21.08 -4.55 -7.95
C PRO A 42 -21.81 -3.26 -7.54
N PHE A 43 -22.61 -3.40 -6.49
CA PHE A 43 -23.22 -2.32 -5.73
C PHE A 43 -22.23 -1.89 -4.64
N THR A 44 -21.83 -0.61 -4.62
CA THR A 44 -20.77 -0.11 -3.72
C THR A 44 -21.38 0.66 -2.55
N TYR A 45 -20.89 0.35 -1.36
CA TYR A 45 -21.12 1.16 -0.16
C TYR A 45 -19.84 1.90 0.20
N VAL A 46 -19.95 3.19 0.54
CA VAL A 46 -18.85 3.95 1.16
C VAL A 46 -19.23 4.24 2.60
N ILE A 47 -18.37 3.82 3.52
CA ILE A 47 -18.48 4.16 4.94
C ILE A 47 -17.67 5.43 5.17
N GLY A 48 -18.32 6.47 5.68
CA GLY A 48 -17.74 7.76 6.02
C GLY A 48 -16.79 7.66 7.21
N VAL A 49 -16.05 8.75 7.45
CA VAL A 49 -15.06 8.81 8.54
C VAL A 49 -15.67 8.65 9.94
N ASP A 50 -16.97 8.90 10.06
CA ASP A 50 -17.78 8.77 11.27
C ASP A 50 -18.43 7.38 11.42
N GLY A 51 -18.18 6.46 10.48
CA GLY A 51 -18.75 5.11 10.49
C GLY A 51 -20.15 4.99 9.87
N THR A 52 -20.70 6.08 9.30
CA THR A 52 -22.01 6.06 8.63
C THR A 52 -21.89 5.66 7.16
N VAL A 53 -22.97 5.14 6.55
CA VAL A 53 -23.01 4.93 5.10
C VAL A 53 -23.24 6.29 4.42
N VAL A 54 -22.25 6.78 3.69
CA VAL A 54 -22.31 8.10 3.00
C VAL A 54 -22.58 7.96 1.50
N PHE A 55 -22.51 6.74 0.96
CA PHE A 55 -22.88 6.43 -0.41
C PHE A 55 -23.32 4.98 -0.54
N GLU A 56 -24.35 4.79 -1.35
CA GLU A 56 -24.90 3.50 -1.75
C GLU A 56 -25.24 3.60 -3.24
N GLY A 57 -24.57 2.82 -4.11
CA GLY A 57 -24.85 2.87 -5.54
C GLY A 57 -23.72 2.40 -6.45
N ARG A 58 -23.74 2.89 -7.70
CA ARG A 58 -22.80 2.53 -8.77
C ARG A 58 -22.15 3.77 -9.35
N GLY A 59 -20.88 3.64 -9.74
CA GLY A 59 -20.12 4.74 -10.33
C GLY A 59 -19.87 5.87 -9.31
N ASP A 60 -18.98 6.80 -9.65
CA ASP A 60 -18.71 8.07 -8.94
C ASP A 60 -18.36 8.03 -7.43
N TYR A 61 -18.31 6.84 -6.80
CA TYR A 61 -17.92 6.65 -5.40
C TYR A 61 -16.51 7.16 -5.10
N HIS A 62 -15.62 7.22 -6.10
CA HIS A 62 -14.29 7.82 -5.94
C HIS A 62 -14.35 9.29 -5.49
N SER A 63 -15.34 10.06 -5.95
CA SER A 63 -15.51 11.46 -5.52
C SER A 63 -15.96 11.54 -4.06
N VAL A 64 -16.84 10.62 -3.64
CA VAL A 64 -17.29 10.49 -2.25
C VAL A 64 -16.13 10.09 -1.35
N VAL A 65 -15.35 9.08 -1.73
CA VAL A 65 -14.15 8.66 -0.98
C VAL A 65 -13.18 9.83 -0.80
N LYS A 66 -12.91 10.61 -1.86
CA LYS A 66 -12.05 11.81 -1.75
C LYS A 66 -12.61 12.86 -0.79
N SER A 67 -13.92 13.10 -0.84
CA SER A 67 -14.61 14.02 0.09
C SER A 67 -14.46 13.55 1.54
N GLU A 68 -14.66 12.27 1.80
CA GLU A 68 -14.50 11.71 3.15
C GLU A 68 -13.06 11.76 3.63
N MET A 69 -12.10 11.38 2.77
CA MET A 69 -10.67 11.46 3.12
C MET A 69 -10.23 12.88 3.45
N ALA A 70 -10.80 13.90 2.79
CA ALA A 70 -10.50 15.30 3.07
C ALA A 70 -10.96 15.76 4.47
N LYS A 71 -11.89 15.04 5.11
CA LYS A 71 -12.31 15.31 6.50
C LYS A 71 -11.29 14.82 7.53
N ILE A 72 -10.35 13.96 7.15
CA ILE A 72 -9.35 13.40 8.07
C ILE A 72 -8.25 14.44 8.30
N LYS A 73 -8.36 15.18 9.40
CA LYS A 73 -7.39 16.21 9.79
C LYS A 73 -6.00 15.64 10.11
N TYR A 74 -5.95 14.43 10.67
CA TYR A 74 -4.71 13.78 11.10
C TYR A 74 -4.52 12.39 10.44
N PRO A 75 -4.16 12.33 9.15
CA PRO A 75 -4.00 11.05 8.43
C PRO A 75 -3.03 10.09 9.15
N GLY A 76 -3.45 8.83 9.29
CA GLY A 76 -2.64 7.77 9.92
C GLY A 76 -2.63 7.75 11.46
N LEU A 77 -3.09 8.82 12.12
CA LEU A 77 -3.12 8.89 13.59
C LEU A 77 -4.17 7.94 14.17
N GLY A 78 -5.30 7.77 13.50
CA GLY A 78 -6.40 6.89 13.93
C GLY A 78 -7.45 7.57 14.80
N LYS A 79 -7.43 8.90 14.89
CA LYS A 79 -8.48 9.74 15.49
C LYS A 79 -8.79 10.92 14.57
N LEU A 80 -10.06 11.33 14.53
CA LEU A 80 -10.50 12.51 13.79
C LEU A 80 -10.20 13.81 14.54
N GLU A 81 -10.38 13.78 15.86
CA GLU A 81 -10.17 14.92 16.74
C GLU A 81 -9.24 14.51 17.89
N VAL A 82 -8.56 15.50 18.46
CA VAL A 82 -7.73 15.38 19.67
C VAL A 82 -8.04 16.54 20.61
N ALA A 83 -7.74 16.39 21.88
CA ALA A 83 -7.95 17.42 22.89
C ALA A 83 -7.29 18.75 22.51
N LYS A 84 -7.94 19.85 22.90
CA LYS A 84 -7.47 21.21 22.64
C LYS A 84 -6.08 21.40 23.28
N GLY A 85 -5.10 21.75 22.46
CA GLY A 85 -3.70 21.87 22.88
C GLY A 85 -2.79 20.75 22.36
N LEU A 86 -3.34 19.63 21.87
CA LEU A 86 -2.58 18.55 21.23
C LEU A 86 -2.60 18.60 19.71
N GLU A 87 -3.36 19.51 19.09
CA GLU A 87 -3.46 19.62 17.64
C GLU A 87 -2.09 19.77 16.96
N LYS A 88 -1.16 20.52 17.59
CA LYS A 88 0.21 20.69 17.09
C LYS A 88 1.03 19.40 17.17
N ALA A 89 0.86 18.61 18.23
CA ALA A 89 1.51 17.31 18.37
C ALA A 89 0.95 16.31 17.34
N ALA A 90 -0.37 16.29 17.16
CA ALA A 90 -1.03 15.49 16.13
C ALA A 90 -0.58 15.86 14.71
N MET A 91 -0.42 17.14 14.39
CA MET A 91 0.17 17.57 13.11
C MET A 91 1.64 17.18 12.98
N SER A 92 2.41 17.25 14.07
CA SER A 92 3.82 16.79 14.06
C SER A 92 3.92 15.30 13.76
N PHE A 93 2.96 14.47 14.20
CA PHE A 93 2.85 13.07 13.77
C PHE A 93 2.62 12.96 12.25
N VAL A 94 1.68 13.73 11.69
CA VAL A 94 1.39 13.74 10.24
C VAL A 94 2.63 14.14 9.42
N GLU A 95 3.38 15.13 9.90
CA GLU A 95 4.63 15.59 9.31
C GLU A 95 5.82 14.63 9.57
N LYS A 96 5.58 13.48 10.21
CA LYS A 96 6.58 12.50 10.62
C LYS A 96 7.67 13.05 11.55
N GLN A 97 7.40 14.15 12.24
CA GLN A 97 8.25 14.73 13.29
C GLN A 97 7.93 14.05 14.64
N PHE A 98 8.12 12.73 14.71
CA PHE A 98 7.68 11.90 15.84
C PHE A 98 8.31 12.31 17.18
N ALA A 99 9.62 12.60 17.22
CA ALA A 99 10.28 13.04 18.44
C ALA A 99 9.65 14.33 19.01
N LYS A 100 9.35 15.29 18.13
CA LYS A 100 8.70 16.54 18.51
C LYS A 100 7.25 16.31 18.96
N ALA A 101 6.51 15.42 18.29
CA ALA A 101 5.17 15.05 18.69
C ALA A 101 5.18 14.44 20.11
N ILE A 102 6.12 13.53 20.38
CA ILE A 102 6.31 12.91 21.70
C ILE A 102 6.69 13.95 22.76
N GLU A 103 7.63 14.85 22.46
CA GLU A 103 8.05 15.93 23.36
C GLU A 103 6.87 16.85 23.74
N ASP A 104 6.08 17.28 22.75
CA ASP A 104 4.93 18.15 23.00
C ASP A 104 3.82 17.40 23.78
N CYS A 105 3.64 16.11 23.56
CA CYS A 105 2.72 15.27 24.35
C CYS A 105 3.20 15.10 25.80
N ASN A 106 4.49 14.86 26.03
CA ASN A 106 5.05 14.72 27.38
C ASN A 106 4.84 15.99 28.22
N LYS A 107 4.97 17.18 27.62
CA LYS A 107 4.67 18.46 28.30
C LYS A 107 3.21 18.57 28.77
N VAL A 108 2.26 17.95 28.05
CA VAL A 108 0.85 17.89 28.46
C VAL A 108 0.67 16.90 29.61
N ILE A 109 1.29 15.73 29.51
CA ILE A 109 1.26 14.68 30.54
C ILE A 109 1.83 15.20 31.86
N GLU A 110 2.98 15.87 31.84
CA GLU A 110 3.64 16.45 33.02
C GLU A 110 2.77 17.48 33.74
N LYS A 111 1.97 18.25 32.99
CA LYS A 111 1.05 19.23 33.58
C LYS A 111 -0.15 18.56 34.25
N GLY A 112 -0.63 17.43 33.71
CA GLY A 112 -1.64 16.56 34.32
C GLY A 112 -3.00 17.22 34.64
N LYS A 113 -3.34 18.36 34.01
CA LYS A 113 -4.52 19.16 34.40
C LYS A 113 -5.84 18.69 33.78
N ASP A 114 -5.77 18.04 32.63
CA ASP A 114 -6.93 17.60 31.85
C ASP A 114 -6.73 16.14 31.48
N GLU A 115 -7.57 15.27 32.05
CA GLU A 115 -7.47 13.82 31.87
C GLU A 115 -7.65 13.41 30.40
N ALA A 116 -8.59 14.04 29.69
CA ALA A 116 -8.83 13.74 28.27
C ALA A 116 -7.62 14.15 27.42
N ALA A 117 -7.00 15.29 27.74
CA ALA A 117 -5.76 15.70 27.07
C ALA A 117 -4.58 14.78 27.40
N VAL A 118 -4.49 14.27 28.64
CA VAL A 118 -3.44 13.30 29.01
C VAL A 118 -3.64 11.96 28.27
N GLU A 119 -4.87 11.48 28.12
CA GLU A 119 -5.17 10.27 27.36
C GLU A 119 -4.82 10.42 25.88
N ASP A 120 -5.20 11.53 25.25
CA ASP A 120 -4.84 11.79 23.86
C ASP A 120 -3.33 11.95 23.65
N ALA A 121 -2.63 12.56 24.61
CA ALA A 121 -1.17 12.68 24.56
C ALA A 121 -0.50 11.30 24.56
N LYS A 122 -0.94 10.41 25.47
CA LYS A 122 -0.46 9.01 25.52
C LYS A 122 -0.78 8.28 24.22
N PHE A 123 -1.99 8.44 23.69
CA PHE A 123 -2.39 7.84 22.43
C PHE A 123 -1.48 8.29 21.28
N ILE A 124 -1.20 9.59 21.14
CA ILE A 124 -0.31 10.10 20.09
C ILE A 124 1.11 9.53 20.25
N ILE A 125 1.64 9.43 21.47
CA ILE A 125 2.94 8.82 21.75
C ILE A 125 2.96 7.35 21.31
N ASP A 126 1.95 6.57 21.67
CA ASP A 126 1.85 5.17 21.29
C ASP A 126 1.80 5.00 19.77
N ARG A 127 1.06 5.88 19.06
CA ARG A 127 1.00 5.89 17.59
C ARG A 127 2.35 6.26 16.97
N CYS A 128 3.08 7.24 17.53
CA CYS A 128 4.45 7.55 17.08
C CYS A 128 5.35 6.32 17.21
N ASN A 129 5.37 5.70 18.39
CA ASN A 129 6.22 4.53 18.66
C ASN A 129 5.86 3.34 17.76
N ALA A 130 4.56 3.09 17.54
CA ALA A 130 4.10 2.04 16.64
C ALA A 130 4.54 2.26 15.19
N GLU A 131 4.47 3.49 14.67
CA GLU A 131 4.98 3.79 13.32
C GLU A 131 6.51 3.66 13.27
N GLY A 132 7.24 4.09 14.31
CA GLY A 132 8.69 3.87 14.42
C GLY A 132 9.04 2.38 14.34
N ALA A 133 8.37 1.53 15.13
CA ALA A 133 8.57 0.08 15.13
C ALA A 133 8.23 -0.56 13.78
N LYS A 134 7.15 -0.13 13.13
CA LYS A 134 6.76 -0.59 11.80
C LYS A 134 7.79 -0.22 10.73
N ILE A 135 8.30 1.02 10.74
CA ILE A 135 9.34 1.44 9.80
C ILE A 135 10.61 0.63 10.05
N ARG A 136 11.01 0.42 11.30
CA ARG A 136 12.14 -0.44 11.67
C ARG A 136 12.00 -1.86 11.11
N ALA A 137 10.85 -2.50 11.34
CA ALA A 137 10.58 -3.84 10.82
C ALA A 137 10.67 -3.89 9.28
N ASN A 138 10.17 -2.87 8.59
CA ASN A 138 10.30 -2.76 7.13
C ASN A 138 11.76 -2.58 6.69
N VAL A 139 12.57 -1.83 7.44
CA VAL A 139 14.02 -1.69 7.18
C VAL A 139 14.71 -3.04 7.33
N ASP A 140 14.42 -3.79 8.40
CA ASP A 140 15.03 -5.10 8.63
C ASP A 140 14.68 -6.10 7.53
N LYS A 141 13.41 -6.19 7.17
CA LYS A 141 12.96 -7.00 6.03
C LYS A 141 13.63 -6.57 4.73
N ALA A 142 13.75 -5.27 4.47
CA ALA A 142 14.40 -4.76 3.26
C ALA A 142 15.89 -5.15 3.22
N LYS A 143 16.60 -5.12 4.35
CA LYS A 143 18.00 -5.59 4.42
C LYS A 143 18.11 -7.09 4.16
N GLU A 144 17.22 -7.91 4.74
CA GLU A 144 17.17 -9.36 4.51
C GLU A 144 16.96 -9.69 3.03
N GLU A 145 16.08 -8.94 2.35
CA GLU A 145 15.82 -9.05 0.92
C GLU A 145 16.87 -8.35 0.04
N LYS A 146 17.94 -7.79 0.64
CA LYS A 146 18.97 -6.97 -0.02
C LYS A 146 18.44 -5.75 -0.78
N ARG A 147 17.24 -5.28 -0.43
CA ARG A 147 16.59 -4.07 -0.96
C ARG A 147 17.11 -2.82 -0.23
N TYR A 148 18.40 -2.56 -0.35
CA TYR A 148 19.06 -1.52 0.44
C TYR A 148 18.61 -0.09 0.14
N LEU A 149 18.07 0.20 -1.06
CA LEU A 149 17.44 1.49 -1.35
C LEU A 149 16.22 1.76 -0.44
N ASP A 150 15.38 0.73 -0.23
CA ASP A 150 14.21 0.84 0.65
C ASP A 150 14.62 0.91 2.12
N ALA A 151 15.64 0.12 2.50
CA ALA A 151 16.23 0.19 3.84
C ALA A 151 16.79 1.59 4.13
N PHE A 152 17.47 2.23 3.17
CA PHE A 152 18.00 3.59 3.32
C PHE A 152 16.88 4.62 3.52
N ALA A 153 15.81 4.55 2.72
CA ALA A 153 14.67 5.45 2.87
C ALA A 153 13.97 5.30 4.23
N GLY A 154 13.84 4.07 4.73
CA GLY A 154 13.30 3.79 6.05
C GLY A 154 14.20 4.30 7.17
N LEU A 155 15.51 4.04 7.10
CA LEU A 155 16.49 4.54 8.08
C LEU A 155 16.55 6.07 8.12
N GLU A 156 16.49 6.73 6.96
CA GLU A 156 16.45 8.20 6.88
C GLU A 156 15.17 8.75 7.51
N THR A 157 14.02 8.10 7.27
CA THR A 157 12.75 8.45 7.92
C THR A 157 12.84 8.32 9.44
N LEU A 158 13.45 7.24 9.96
CA LEU A 158 13.66 7.04 11.39
C LEU A 158 14.62 8.09 11.97
N ALA A 159 15.75 8.32 11.32
CA ALA A 159 16.77 9.26 11.77
C ALA A 159 16.25 10.70 11.88
N VAL A 160 15.46 11.13 10.89
CA VAL A 160 14.86 12.48 10.88
C VAL A 160 13.68 12.55 11.83
N GLY A 161 12.78 11.56 11.78
CA GLY A 161 11.53 11.58 12.53
C GLY A 161 11.73 11.42 14.04
N PHE A 162 12.73 10.64 14.47
CA PHE A 162 13.07 10.40 15.87
C PHE A 162 14.38 11.09 16.28
N LYS A 163 14.73 12.21 15.66
CA LYS A 163 15.98 12.93 15.92
C LYS A 163 16.17 13.25 17.41
N GLY A 164 17.34 12.91 17.95
CA GLY A 164 17.68 13.13 19.36
C GLY A 164 17.05 12.11 20.32
N MET A 165 16.38 11.09 19.78
CA MET A 165 15.96 9.89 20.51
C MET A 165 16.82 8.71 20.08
N GLU A 166 16.94 7.71 20.96
CA GLU A 166 17.75 6.52 20.72
C GLU A 166 17.47 5.84 19.37
N LEU A 167 16.19 5.69 19.00
CA LEU A 167 15.79 5.10 17.72
C LEU A 167 16.31 5.89 16.51
N GLY A 168 16.23 7.22 16.55
CA GLY A 168 16.70 8.07 15.46
C GLY A 168 18.23 8.08 15.35
N ASP A 169 18.91 8.16 16.49
CA ASP A 169 20.37 8.19 16.53
C ASP A 169 20.96 6.83 16.09
N ALA A 170 20.36 5.72 16.51
CA ALA A 170 20.73 4.38 16.06
C ALA A 170 20.51 4.21 14.55
N ALA A 171 19.38 4.68 14.01
CA ALA A 171 19.11 4.62 12.57
C ALA A 171 20.11 5.47 11.76
N ALA A 172 20.46 6.67 12.25
CA ALA A 172 21.45 7.53 11.61
C ALA A 172 22.85 6.88 11.57
N ALA A 173 23.26 6.25 12.68
CA ALA A 173 24.52 5.52 12.76
C ALA A 173 24.54 4.31 11.82
N GLU A 174 23.49 3.48 11.83
CA GLU A 174 23.35 2.32 10.94
C GLU A 174 23.39 2.74 9.47
N LEU A 175 22.66 3.80 9.09
CA LEU A 175 22.66 4.32 7.72
C LEU A 175 24.08 4.73 7.27
N LYS A 176 24.87 5.33 8.16
CA LYS A 176 26.24 5.74 7.86
C LYS A 176 27.16 4.54 7.65
N GLU A 177 27.02 3.49 8.44
CA GLU A 177 27.84 2.29 8.31
C GLU A 177 27.47 1.47 7.07
N LEU A 178 26.17 1.26 6.81
CA LEU A 178 25.72 0.54 5.60
C LEU A 178 26.18 1.25 4.31
N LYS A 179 26.23 2.59 4.29
CA LYS A 179 26.72 3.34 3.12
C LYS A 179 28.22 3.15 2.84
N LYS A 180 29.00 2.66 3.82
CA LYS A 180 30.44 2.36 3.64
C LYS A 180 30.68 0.91 3.21
N ASP A 181 29.71 0.03 3.41
CA ASP A 181 29.83 -1.37 3.08
C ASP A 181 29.91 -1.57 1.56
N LYS A 182 30.91 -2.34 1.11
CA LYS A 182 31.18 -2.54 -0.32
C LYS A 182 30.14 -3.44 -0.98
N GLU A 183 29.60 -4.43 -0.27
CA GLU A 183 28.56 -5.32 -0.79
C GLU A 183 27.24 -4.57 -0.88
N VAL A 184 26.89 -3.80 0.16
CA VAL A 184 25.71 -2.91 0.14
C VAL A 184 25.82 -1.91 -1.02
N LYS A 185 26.99 -1.28 -1.21
CA LYS A 185 27.21 -0.35 -2.32
C LYS A 185 26.98 -1.01 -3.68
N ARG A 186 27.47 -2.24 -3.87
CA ARG A 186 27.25 -3.01 -5.10
C ARG A 186 25.76 -3.27 -5.34
N GLU A 187 25.00 -3.65 -4.31
CA GLU A 187 23.55 -3.85 -4.42
C GLU A 187 22.80 -2.55 -4.76
N VAL A 188 23.17 -1.44 -4.11
CA VAL A 188 22.58 -0.12 -4.36
C VAL A 188 22.88 0.38 -5.78
N ASP A 189 24.12 0.24 -6.24
CA ASP A 189 24.53 0.62 -7.60
C ASP A 189 23.77 -0.20 -8.65
N ALA A 190 23.64 -1.51 -8.44
CA ALA A 190 22.87 -2.39 -9.31
C ALA A 190 21.38 -2.05 -9.30
N ALA A 191 20.76 -1.85 -8.14
CA ALA A 191 19.35 -1.48 -8.02
C ALA A 191 19.04 -0.14 -8.71
N THR A 192 19.92 0.86 -8.54
CA THR A 192 19.80 2.17 -9.21
C THR A 192 19.92 2.03 -10.73
N ALA A 193 20.85 1.20 -11.21
CA ALA A 193 21.02 0.94 -12.63
C ALA A 193 19.80 0.19 -13.22
N LEU A 194 19.20 -0.73 -12.47
CA LEU A 194 17.97 -1.43 -12.88
C LEU A 194 16.80 -0.45 -12.99
N GLN A 195 16.59 0.45 -12.02
CA GLN A 195 15.53 1.46 -12.10
C GLN A 195 15.65 2.33 -13.35
N ARG A 196 16.87 2.77 -13.68
CA ARG A 196 17.14 3.54 -14.91
C ARG A 196 16.86 2.72 -16.17
N LEU A 197 17.22 1.43 -16.17
CA LEU A 197 16.93 0.54 -17.27
C LEU A 197 15.41 0.41 -17.48
N ILE A 198 14.66 0.11 -16.42
CA ILE A 198 13.19 -0.01 -16.47
C ILE A 198 12.56 1.28 -17.01
N GLU A 199 13.02 2.44 -16.57
CA GLU A 199 12.52 3.72 -17.09
C GLU A 199 12.78 3.87 -18.59
N SER A 200 14.00 3.53 -19.04
CA SER A 200 14.36 3.59 -20.46
C SER A 200 13.51 2.66 -21.34
N GLN A 201 13.06 1.53 -20.80
CA GLN A 201 12.24 0.55 -21.52
C GLN A 201 10.85 1.05 -21.89
N LYS A 202 10.34 2.10 -21.25
CA LYS A 202 9.03 2.71 -21.61
C LYS A 202 8.98 3.18 -23.06
N THR A 203 10.12 3.48 -23.66
CA THR A 203 10.22 3.92 -25.06
C THR A 203 10.56 2.79 -26.04
N VAL A 204 10.91 1.60 -25.54
CA VAL A 204 11.28 0.43 -26.35
C VAL A 204 10.03 -0.35 -26.74
N LYS A 205 9.70 -0.37 -28.04
CA LYS A 205 8.47 -1.02 -28.54
C LYS A 205 8.57 -2.55 -28.55
N SER A 206 9.73 -3.08 -28.92
CA SER A 206 9.98 -4.52 -29.04
C SER A 206 10.00 -5.21 -27.67
N LYS A 207 9.19 -6.24 -27.49
CA LYS A 207 9.20 -7.08 -26.28
C LYS A 207 10.52 -7.86 -26.18
N THR A 208 10.98 -8.42 -27.30
CA THR A 208 12.24 -9.18 -27.40
C THR A 208 13.44 -8.33 -26.98
N ASP A 209 13.51 -7.07 -27.42
CA ASP A 209 14.63 -6.19 -27.06
C ASP A 209 14.58 -5.80 -25.58
N ARG A 210 13.39 -5.56 -25.03
CA ARG A 210 13.22 -5.29 -23.58
C ARG A 210 13.67 -6.47 -22.73
N ALA A 211 13.23 -7.68 -23.05
CA ALA A 211 13.63 -8.90 -22.35
C ALA A 211 15.16 -9.12 -22.46
N LYS A 212 15.73 -8.99 -23.66
CA LYS A 212 17.17 -9.12 -23.89
C LYS A 212 17.98 -8.14 -23.04
N GLN A 213 17.60 -6.88 -22.99
CA GLN A 213 18.29 -5.87 -22.17
C GLN A 213 18.28 -6.22 -20.67
N LEU A 214 17.17 -6.77 -20.15
CA LEU A 214 17.07 -7.23 -18.76
C LEU A 214 17.95 -8.46 -18.50
N ARG A 215 17.99 -9.41 -19.43
CA ARG A 215 18.89 -10.57 -19.35
C ARG A 215 20.36 -10.16 -19.34
N ASP A 216 20.74 -9.22 -20.21
CA ASP A 216 22.10 -8.70 -20.28
C ASP A 216 22.47 -7.91 -19.02
N PHE A 217 21.53 -7.14 -18.47
CA PHE A 217 21.69 -6.49 -17.17
C PHE A 217 21.93 -7.50 -16.06
N ALA A 218 21.12 -8.57 -16.00
CA ALA A 218 21.22 -9.59 -14.98
C ALA A 218 22.57 -10.33 -15.03
N LYS A 219 23.08 -10.63 -16.23
CA LYS A 219 24.42 -11.24 -16.40
C LYS A 219 25.53 -10.33 -15.90
N LYS A 220 25.46 -9.04 -16.18
CA LYS A 220 26.48 -8.05 -15.77
C LYS A 220 26.50 -7.82 -14.26
N ASN A 221 25.37 -7.97 -13.60
CA ASN A 221 25.20 -7.71 -12.16
C ASN A 221 24.96 -9.00 -11.37
N ASP A 222 25.46 -10.14 -11.85
CA ASP A 222 25.18 -11.45 -11.24
C ASP A 222 25.52 -11.49 -9.73
N GLY A 223 24.71 -12.21 -8.97
CA GLY A 223 24.80 -12.27 -7.50
C GLY A 223 24.18 -11.09 -6.74
N THR A 224 23.60 -10.12 -7.43
CA THR A 224 22.81 -9.03 -6.82
C THR A 224 21.31 -9.33 -6.84
N ARG A 225 20.57 -8.73 -5.91
CA ARG A 225 19.09 -8.83 -5.92
C ARG A 225 18.50 -8.22 -7.19
N ALA A 226 19.07 -7.11 -7.65
CA ALA A 226 18.65 -6.46 -8.89
C ALA A 226 18.79 -7.38 -10.11
N ALA A 227 19.78 -8.27 -10.15
CA ALA A 227 19.89 -9.26 -11.22
C ALA A 227 18.76 -10.30 -11.18
N GLU A 228 18.31 -10.72 -9.99
CA GLU A 228 17.16 -11.63 -9.83
C GLU A 228 15.85 -10.96 -10.27
N ASP A 229 15.63 -9.72 -9.83
CA ASP A 229 14.44 -8.95 -10.21
C ASP A 229 14.42 -8.70 -11.74
N ALA A 230 15.57 -8.40 -12.35
CA ALA A 230 15.69 -8.27 -13.80
C ALA A 230 15.41 -9.58 -14.55
N LYS A 231 15.87 -10.73 -14.05
CA LYS A 231 15.53 -12.05 -14.62
C LYS A 231 14.02 -12.28 -14.59
N THR A 232 13.39 -12.04 -13.43
CA THR A 232 11.95 -12.18 -13.22
C THR A 232 11.14 -11.28 -14.16
N LEU A 233 11.53 -10.02 -14.30
CA LEU A 233 10.89 -9.09 -15.23
C LEU A 233 11.03 -9.53 -16.69
N ALA A 234 12.20 -10.07 -17.07
CA ALA A 234 12.40 -10.61 -18.42
C ALA A 234 11.47 -11.79 -18.69
N ASP A 235 11.36 -12.73 -17.74
CA ASP A 235 10.46 -13.89 -17.84
C ASP A 235 9.00 -13.45 -18.04
N GLN A 236 8.54 -12.43 -17.29
CA GLN A 236 7.19 -11.88 -17.41
C GLN A 236 6.92 -11.23 -18.78
N ILE A 237 7.92 -10.55 -19.36
CA ILE A 237 7.78 -9.93 -20.69
C ILE A 237 7.75 -10.99 -21.80
N GLU A 238 8.48 -12.09 -21.65
CA GLU A 238 8.52 -13.18 -22.63
C GLU A 238 7.24 -14.04 -22.59
N ALA A 239 6.60 -14.14 -21.42
CA ALA A 239 5.38 -14.93 -21.23
C ALA A 239 4.09 -14.21 -21.67
N GLY A 240 4.08 -12.87 -21.77
CA GLY A 240 2.92 -12.06 -22.15
C GLY A 240 3.01 -11.48 -23.55
#